data_AF-A0A537RCL2-F1
#
_entry.id   AF-A0A537RCL2-F1
#
_cell.length_a   1.000
_cell.length_b   1.000
_cell.length_c   1.000
_cell.angle_alpha   90.00
_cell.angle_beta   90.00
_cell.angle_gamma   90.00
#
_symmetry.space_group_name_H-M   'P 1'
#
loop_
_entity.id
_entity.type
_entity.pdbx_description
1 polymer ?
#
loop_
_entity_poly.entity_id
_entity_poly.type
_entity_poly.pdbx_seq_one_letter_code
_entity_poly.pdbx_strand_id
1 'polypeptide(L)'
;MTEMAIALRGQRAVRVTHLAAALVCLVSLLAPALWNGYPLLQYDTGGYLARWYEGYLVPSRSTLFGLFLHLGEGFHFWPELVLQSGCTIWVIWLALRAFGLGTGPWRLVVVVTGLSLFTAVSVLCSTLLTDIFAGLAVLSLHLLLFH
;
A
#
# COMPACT_ATOMS: atom_id res chain seq x y z
N MET A 1 -37.03 -16.54 -10.60
CA MET A 1 -35.83 -16.23 -11.41
C MET A 1 -35.43 -14.74 -11.32
N THR A 2 -36.38 -13.81 -11.20
CA THR A 2 -36.12 -12.35 -11.18
C THR A 2 -35.40 -11.85 -9.93
N GLU A 3 -35.73 -12.35 -8.73
CA GLU A 3 -35.09 -11.91 -7.47
C GLU A 3 -33.62 -12.31 -7.38
N MET A 4 -33.27 -13.51 -7.84
CA MET A 4 -31.87 -13.98 -7.88
C MET A 4 -31.03 -13.11 -8.81
N ALA A 5 -31.57 -12.68 -9.95
CA ALA A 5 -30.89 -11.78 -10.87
C ALA A 5 -30.68 -10.37 -10.27
N ILE A 6 -31.65 -9.86 -9.51
CA ILE A 6 -31.55 -8.57 -8.80
C ILE A 6 -30.48 -8.63 -7.70
N ALA A 7 -30.46 -9.70 -6.89
CA ALA A 7 -29.46 -9.89 -5.83
C ALA A 7 -28.03 -9.98 -6.39
N LEU A 8 -27.83 -10.74 -7.48
CA LEU A 8 -26.53 -10.85 -8.15
C LEU A 8 -26.07 -9.50 -8.74
N ARG A 9 -26.99 -8.73 -9.32
CA ARG A 9 -26.70 -7.38 -9.83
C ARG A 9 -26.31 -6.42 -8.71
N GLY A 10 -26.99 -6.49 -7.56
CA GLY A 10 -26.66 -5.72 -6.36
C GLY A 10 -25.27 -6.04 -5.81
N GLN A 11 -24.94 -7.34 -5.67
CA GLN A 11 -23.61 -7.75 -5.22
C GLN A 11 -22.50 -7.34 -6.20
N ARG A 12 -22.76 -7.43 -7.51
CA ARG A 12 -21.81 -7.01 -8.54
C ARG A 12 -21.54 -5.51 -8.48
N ALA A 13 -22.58 -4.69 -8.31
CA ALA A 13 -22.44 -3.24 -8.17
C ALA A 13 -21.59 -2.89 -6.93
N VAL A 14 -21.84 -3.52 -5.78
CA VAL A 14 -21.05 -3.31 -4.56
C VAL A 14 -19.58 -3.65 -4.78
N ARG A 15 -19.28 -4.79 -5.40
CA ARG A 15 -17.89 -5.19 -5.70
C ARG A 15 -17.20 -4.20 -6.62
N VAL A 16 -17.87 -3.73 -7.68
CA VAL A 16 -17.34 -2.74 -8.61
C VAL A 16 -17.00 -1.44 -7.88
N THR A 17 -17.85 -0.96 -6.98
CA THR A 17 -17.58 0.26 -6.21
C THR A 17 -16.34 0.11 -5.31
N HIS A 18 -16.15 -1.05 -4.69
CA HIS A 18 -14.98 -1.30 -3.85
C HIS A 18 -13.68 -1.37 -4.67
N LEU A 19 -13.72 -2.03 -5.83
CA LEU A 19 -12.57 -2.07 -6.74
C LEU A 19 -12.22 -0.69 -7.28
N ALA A 20 -13.22 0.10 -7.68
CA ALA A 20 -13.02 1.47 -8.11
C ALA A 20 -12.41 2.33 -7.00
N ALA A 21 -12.90 2.21 -5.76
CA ALA A 21 -12.34 2.91 -4.62
C ALA A 21 -10.89 2.52 -4.32
N ALA A 22 -10.58 1.22 -4.36
CA ALA A 22 -9.21 0.73 -4.17
C ALA A 22 -8.27 1.26 -5.26
N LEU A 23 -8.73 1.31 -6.52
CA LEU A 23 -7.96 1.87 -7.63
C LEU A 23 -7.67 3.37 -7.43
N VAL A 24 -8.69 4.15 -7.04
CA VAL A 24 -8.51 5.58 -6.74
C VAL A 24 -7.52 5.79 -5.60
N CYS A 25 -7.63 4.99 -4.53
CA CYS A 25 -6.68 5.02 -3.42
C CYS A 25 -5.25 4.70 -3.86
N LEU A 26 -5.08 3.66 -4.70
CA LEU A 26 -3.79 3.25 -5.22
C LEU A 26 -3.16 4.34 -6.08
N VAL A 27 -3.91 4.91 -7.03
CA VAL A 27 -3.42 6.02 -7.86
C VAL A 27 -3.05 7.24 -7.02
N SER A 28 -3.81 7.53 -5.95
CA SER A 28 -3.52 8.66 -5.06
C SER A 28 -2.21 8.47 -4.29
N LEU A 29 -1.96 7.26 -3.78
CA LEU A 29 -0.72 6.93 -3.08
C LEU A 29 0.49 6.88 -4.03
N LEU A 30 0.29 6.38 -5.23
CA LEU A 30 1.34 6.24 -6.25
C LEU A 30 1.56 7.51 -7.08
N ALA A 31 0.82 8.59 -6.84
CA ALA A 31 0.89 9.79 -7.66
C ALA A 31 2.33 10.33 -7.85
N PRO A 32 3.20 10.39 -6.82
CA PRO A 32 4.60 10.78 -7.00
C PRO A 32 5.40 9.85 -7.94
N ALA A 33 5.28 8.53 -7.78
CA ALA A 33 5.97 7.57 -8.66
C ALA A 33 5.43 7.58 -10.09
N LEU A 34 4.10 7.73 -10.26
CA LEU A 34 3.46 7.87 -11.56
C LEU A 34 3.91 9.15 -12.27
N TRP A 35 4.01 10.26 -11.55
CA TRP A 35 4.57 11.51 -12.07
C TRP A 35 6.04 11.35 -12.46
N ASN A 36 6.82 10.63 -11.65
CA ASN A 36 8.23 10.36 -11.91
C ASN A 36 8.44 9.35 -13.06
N GLY A 37 7.42 8.57 -13.43
CA GLY A 37 7.52 7.47 -14.39
C GLY A 37 8.28 6.24 -13.87
N TYR A 38 8.67 6.24 -12.59
CA TYR A 38 9.44 5.18 -11.95
C TYR A 38 9.29 5.24 -10.42
N PRO A 39 9.32 4.11 -9.69
CA PRO A 39 9.39 4.11 -8.22
C PRO A 39 10.53 4.98 -7.68
N LEU A 40 10.27 5.80 -6.65
CA LEU A 40 11.30 6.69 -6.11
C LEU A 40 12.37 5.86 -5.38
N LEU A 41 13.63 6.09 -5.73
CA LEU A 41 14.78 5.47 -5.11
C LEU A 41 15.50 6.49 -4.23
N GLN A 42 16.00 6.05 -3.08
CA GLN A 42 16.86 6.85 -2.22
C GLN A 42 18.20 6.15 -2.03
N TYR A 43 19.17 6.89 -1.48
CA TYR A 43 20.54 6.38 -1.26
C TYR A 43 20.55 5.04 -0.51
N ASP A 44 19.63 4.90 0.44
CA ASP A 44 19.47 3.70 1.26
C ASP A 44 18.91 2.49 0.49
N THR A 45 18.15 2.70 -0.60
CA THR A 45 17.59 1.63 -1.43
C THR A 45 18.68 0.73 -2.01
N GLY A 46 19.75 1.34 -2.54
CA GLY A 46 20.92 0.60 -3.03
C GLY A 46 21.60 -0.21 -1.93
N GLY A 47 21.61 0.33 -0.70
CA GLY A 47 22.14 -0.36 0.47
C GLY A 47 21.35 -1.61 0.88
N TYR A 48 20.04 -1.68 0.60
CA TYR A 48 19.27 -2.91 0.81
C TYR A 48 19.52 -3.93 -0.31
N LEU A 49 19.52 -3.48 -1.57
CA LEU A 49 19.68 -4.35 -2.73
C LEU A 49 21.08 -4.99 -2.79
N ALA A 50 22.12 -4.22 -2.47
CA ALA A 50 23.51 -4.69 -2.50
C ALA A 50 23.76 -5.92 -1.61
N ARG A 51 23.00 -6.09 -0.51
CA ARG A 51 23.17 -7.23 0.40
C ARG A 51 22.94 -8.57 -0.26
N TRP A 52 22.06 -8.61 -1.27
CA TRP A 52 21.81 -9.82 -2.04
C TRP A 52 23.01 -10.20 -2.92
N TYR A 53 23.64 -9.20 -3.54
CA TYR A 53 24.73 -9.38 -4.49
C TYR A 53 26.10 -9.54 -3.85
N GLU A 54 26.33 -8.86 -2.73
CA GLU A 54 27.63 -8.84 -2.05
C GLU A 54 27.81 -10.01 -1.07
N GLY A 55 26.73 -10.68 -0.67
CA GLY A 55 26.79 -11.89 0.15
C GLY A 55 27.17 -11.68 1.62
N TYR A 56 27.13 -10.44 2.12
CA TYR A 56 27.35 -10.14 3.54
C TYR A 56 26.28 -9.21 4.11
N LEU A 57 26.10 -9.28 5.43
CA LEU A 57 25.11 -8.49 6.17
C LEU A 57 25.71 -7.17 6.65
N VAL A 58 24.87 -6.12 6.70
CA VAL A 58 25.25 -4.79 7.22
C VAL A 58 24.22 -4.35 8.26
N PRO A 59 24.66 -3.82 9.42
CA PRO A 59 23.75 -3.24 10.39
C PRO A 59 22.82 -2.18 9.76
N SER A 60 21.58 -2.10 10.24
CA SER A 60 20.56 -1.17 9.74
C SER A 60 20.13 -1.39 8.28
N ARG A 61 20.52 -2.50 7.65
CA ARG A 61 20.07 -2.90 6.30
C ARG A 61 19.30 -4.20 6.39
N SER A 62 17.99 -4.13 6.18
CA SER A 62 17.12 -5.30 6.19
C SER A 62 17.38 -6.17 4.95
N THR A 63 17.93 -7.36 5.16
CA THR A 63 18.12 -8.37 4.10
C THR A 63 16.80 -8.85 3.53
N LEU A 64 15.75 -8.96 4.36
CA LEU A 64 14.41 -9.32 3.89
C LEU A 64 13.86 -8.27 2.94
N PHE A 65 14.06 -6.99 3.23
CA PHE A 65 13.66 -5.92 2.32
C PHE A 65 14.52 -5.92 1.05
N GLY A 66 15.82 -6.18 1.15
CA GLY A 66 16.68 -6.38 -0.02
C GLY A 66 16.22 -7.50 -0.94
N LEU A 67 15.83 -8.66 -0.38
CA LEU A 67 15.25 -9.77 -1.14
C LEU A 67 13.92 -9.39 -1.78
N PHE A 68 13.06 -8.67 -1.05
CA PHE A 68 11.80 -8.16 -1.58
C PHE A 68 12.00 -7.29 -2.82
N LEU A 69 13.01 -6.40 -2.81
CA LEU A 69 13.38 -5.59 -3.98
C LEU A 69 14.02 -6.39 -5.10
N HIS A 70 14.85 -7.39 -4.79
CA HIS A 70 15.47 -8.23 -5.81
C HIS A 70 14.41 -8.97 -6.65
N LEU A 71 13.30 -9.40 -6.03
CA LEU A 71 12.28 -10.17 -6.72
C LEU A 71 11.53 -9.42 -7.82
N GLY A 72 11.44 -8.08 -7.77
CA GLY A 72 10.79 -7.28 -8.81
C GLY A 72 11.71 -6.29 -9.52
N GLU A 73 13.02 -6.38 -9.33
CA GLU A 73 14.01 -5.59 -10.10
C GLU A 73 13.81 -5.74 -11.62
N GLY A 74 13.47 -6.95 -12.09
CA GLY A 74 13.18 -7.24 -13.49
C GLY A 74 11.88 -6.60 -14.01
N PHE A 75 11.02 -6.14 -13.11
CA PHE A 75 9.78 -5.40 -13.40
C PHE A 75 9.88 -3.94 -12.98
N HIS A 76 11.10 -3.41 -12.86
CA HIS A 76 11.34 -2.01 -12.48
C HIS A 76 10.73 -1.63 -11.12
N PHE A 77 10.60 -2.61 -10.21
CA PHE A 77 10.08 -2.48 -8.85
C PHE A 77 8.60 -2.04 -8.72
N TRP A 78 7.85 -2.01 -9.83
CA TRP A 78 6.42 -1.68 -9.79
C TRP A 78 5.59 -2.66 -8.95
N PRO A 79 5.81 -3.99 -9.02
CA PRO A 79 5.06 -4.94 -8.18
C PRO A 79 5.21 -4.65 -6.68
N GLU A 80 6.42 -4.34 -6.23
CA GLU A 80 6.74 -4.01 -4.84
C GLU A 80 6.02 -2.76 -4.40
N LEU A 81 6.02 -1.74 -5.25
CA LEU A 81 5.36 -0.47 -5.00
C LEU A 81 3.83 -0.62 -4.87
N VAL A 82 3.24 -1.41 -5.77
CA VAL A 82 1.81 -1.76 -5.74
C VAL A 82 1.49 -2.56 -4.48
N LEU A 83 2.34 -3.51 -4.10
CA LEU A 83 2.13 -4.34 -2.92
C LEU A 83 2.18 -3.52 -1.63
N GLN A 84 3.22 -2.70 -1.42
CA GLN A 84 3.31 -1.88 -0.22
C GLN A 84 2.17 -0.85 -0.13
N SER A 85 1.77 -0.28 -1.26
CA SER A 85 0.63 0.65 -1.31
C SER A 85 -0.69 -0.07 -1.05
N GLY A 86 -0.86 -1.29 -1.56
CA GLY A 86 -2.00 -2.15 -1.26
C GLY A 86 -2.10 -2.51 0.21
N CYS A 87 -0.97 -2.83 0.85
CA CYS A 87 -0.89 -3.04 2.30
C CYS A 87 -1.31 -1.78 3.06
N THR A 88 -0.85 -0.59 2.64
CA THR A 88 -1.26 0.69 3.24
C THR A 88 -2.78 0.89 3.17
N ILE A 89 -3.37 0.69 1.99
CA ILE A 89 -4.82 0.82 1.79
C ILE A 89 -5.57 -0.18 2.68
N TRP A 90 -5.10 -1.43 2.74
CA TRP A 90 -5.73 -2.47 3.54
C TRP A 90 -5.67 -2.14 5.04
N VAL A 91 -4.51 -1.80 5.59
CA VAL A 91 -4.40 -1.49 7.02
C VAL A 91 -5.25 -0.26 7.39
N ILE A 92 -5.29 0.77 6.54
CA ILE A 92 -6.20 1.93 6.74
C ILE A 92 -7.66 1.46 6.73
N TRP A 93 -8.05 0.60 5.78
CA TRP A 93 -9.40 0.07 5.73
C TRP A 93 -9.76 -0.74 6.99
N LEU A 94 -8.85 -1.57 7.51
CA LEU A 94 -9.05 -2.28 8.77
C LEU A 94 -9.20 -1.31 9.94
N ALA A 95 -8.36 -0.28 10.02
CA ALA A 95 -8.45 0.73 11.07
C ALA A 95 -9.80 1.46 11.03
N LEU A 96 -10.25 1.88 9.84
CA LEU A 96 -11.57 2.50 9.70
C LEU A 96 -12.70 1.57 10.16
N ARG A 97 -12.61 0.27 9.86
CA ARG A 97 -13.60 -0.71 10.33
C ARG A 97 -13.56 -0.91 11.84
N ALA A 98 -12.38 -1.03 12.42
CA ALA A 98 -12.16 -1.22 13.86
C ALA A 98 -12.77 -0.07 14.68
N PHE A 99 -12.59 1.18 14.24
CA PHE A 99 -13.15 2.36 14.89
C PHE A 99 -14.63 2.65 14.54
N GLY A 100 -15.35 1.71 13.92
CA GLY A 100 -16.76 1.91 13.55
C GLY A 100 -17.01 2.92 12.41
N LEU A 101 -15.95 3.35 11.71
CA LEU A 101 -16.01 4.27 10.58
C LEU A 101 -16.17 3.56 9.23
N GLY A 102 -16.08 2.23 9.18
CA GLY A 102 -15.92 1.45 7.94
C GLY A 102 -17.18 0.82 7.35
N THR A 103 -18.12 1.62 6.84
CA THR A 103 -19.32 1.09 6.14
C THR A 103 -19.37 1.35 4.64
N GLY A 104 -18.51 2.23 4.10
CA GLY A 104 -18.57 2.59 2.67
C GLY A 104 -17.22 2.80 2.01
N PRO A 105 -17.07 2.40 0.73
CA PRO A 105 -15.82 2.55 -0.03
C PRO A 105 -15.38 4.01 -0.18
N TRP A 106 -16.30 4.97 -0.14
CA TRP A 106 -15.98 6.40 -0.26
C TRP A 106 -15.26 6.99 0.94
N ARG A 107 -15.50 6.48 2.16
CA ARG A 107 -14.76 6.95 3.34
C ARG A 107 -13.29 6.61 3.22
N LEU A 108 -12.98 5.41 2.72
CA LEU A 108 -11.61 4.99 2.43
C LEU A 108 -10.96 5.94 1.42
N VAL A 109 -11.66 6.25 0.32
CA VAL A 109 -11.17 7.19 -0.70
C VAL A 109 -10.86 8.56 -0.10
N VAL A 110 -11.80 9.14 0.66
CA VAL A 110 -11.61 10.46 1.29
C VAL A 110 -10.41 10.45 2.24
N VAL A 111 -10.27 9.42 3.07
CA VAL A 111 -9.17 9.33 4.03
C VAL A 111 -7.84 9.14 3.30
N VAL A 112 -7.74 8.20 2.36
CA VAL A 112 -6.48 7.94 1.65
C VAL A 112 -6.07 9.13 0.78
N THR A 113 -7.00 9.74 0.05
CA THR A 113 -6.72 10.95 -0.74
C THR A 113 -6.32 12.12 0.15
N GLY A 114 -7.03 12.35 1.26
CA GLY A 114 -6.67 13.38 2.24
C GLY A 114 -5.27 13.17 2.81
N LEU A 115 -4.96 11.95 3.26
CA LEU A 115 -3.61 11.62 3.73
C LEU A 115 -2.57 11.82 2.62
N SER A 116 -2.86 11.43 1.39
CA SER A 116 -1.95 11.58 0.24
C SER A 116 -1.62 13.03 -0.09
N LEU A 117 -2.57 13.95 0.11
CA LEU A 117 -2.43 15.38 -0.18
C LEU A 117 -1.82 16.17 0.98
N PHE A 118 -2.15 15.82 2.22
CA PHE A 118 -1.80 16.60 3.40
C PHE A 118 -0.68 15.99 4.25
N THR A 119 -0.13 14.85 3.85
CA THR A 119 0.98 14.18 4.55
C THR A 119 1.99 13.60 3.58
N ALA A 120 3.11 13.07 4.11
CA ALA A 120 4.13 12.42 3.31
C ALA A 120 3.77 10.99 2.86
N VAL A 121 2.59 10.45 3.18
CA VAL A 121 2.27 9.02 2.95
C VAL A 121 2.36 8.62 1.48
N SER A 122 2.00 9.51 0.54
CA SER A 122 2.07 9.26 -0.89
C SER A 122 3.53 9.19 -1.36
N VAL A 123 4.39 10.08 -0.86
CA VAL A 123 5.83 10.04 -1.11
C VAL A 123 6.45 8.77 -0.52
N LEU A 124 6.10 8.40 0.71
CA LEU A 124 6.57 7.17 1.36
C LEU A 124 6.12 5.90 0.61
N CYS A 125 4.85 5.83 0.20
CA CYS A 125 4.35 4.70 -0.61
C CYS A 125 4.97 4.67 -2.01
N SER A 126 5.39 5.82 -2.53
CA SER A 126 6.09 5.93 -3.82
C SER A 126 7.59 5.70 -3.73
N THR A 127 8.14 5.53 -2.52
CA THR A 127 9.58 5.34 -2.28
C THR A 127 9.88 3.90 -1.86
N LEU A 128 10.91 3.30 -2.44
CA LEU A 128 11.37 1.95 -2.08
C LEU A 128 12.24 1.99 -0.83
N LEU A 129 11.59 2.16 0.31
CA LEU A 129 12.18 2.16 1.64
C LEU A 129 11.32 1.40 2.65
N THR A 130 11.92 1.05 3.79
CA THR A 130 11.23 0.35 4.87
C THR A 130 10.29 1.23 5.69
N ASP A 131 10.40 2.56 5.56
CA ASP A 131 9.77 3.57 6.41
C ASP A 131 8.24 3.48 6.43
N ILE A 132 7.63 3.15 5.28
CA ILE A 132 6.17 2.97 5.21
C ILE A 132 5.71 1.84 6.13
N PHE A 133 6.49 0.75 6.24
CA PHE A 133 6.15 -0.39 7.09
C PHE A 133 6.24 -0.07 8.58
N ALA A 134 7.02 0.92 9.00
CA ALA A 134 7.06 1.33 10.41
C ALA A 134 5.70 1.85 10.87
N GLY A 135 5.10 2.76 10.09
CA GLY A 135 3.75 3.27 10.38
C GLY A 135 2.69 2.16 10.32
N LEU A 136 2.78 1.28 9.32
CA LEU A 136 1.88 0.13 9.20
C LEU A 136 2.03 -0.86 10.35
N ALA A 137 3.24 -1.11 10.83
CA ALA A 137 3.49 -2.01 11.95
C ALA A 137 2.87 -1.48 13.24
N VAL A 138 3.01 -0.18 13.54
CA VAL A 138 2.40 0.46 14.70
C VAL A 138 0.87 0.35 14.63
N LEU A 139 0.27 0.70 13.49
CA LEU A 139 -1.17 0.64 13.32
C LEU A 139 -1.69 -0.80 13.38
N SER A 140 -1.00 -1.74 12.74
CA SER A 140 -1.37 -3.16 12.76
C SER A 140 -1.25 -3.75 14.17
N LEU A 141 -0.21 -3.41 14.92
CA LEU A 141 -0.05 -3.85 16.31
C LEU A 141 -1.16 -3.28 17.20
N HIS A 142 -1.51 -2.00 17.03
CA HIS A 142 -2.64 -1.41 17.75
C HIS A 142 -3.95 -2.16 17.45
N LEU A 143 -4.21 -2.48 16.18
CA LEU A 143 -5.38 -3.26 15.81
C LEU A 143 -5.37 -4.64 16.49
N LEU A 144 -4.25 -5.37 16.44
CA LEU A 144 -4.12 -6.70 17.05
C LEU A 144 -4.30 -6.71 18.57
N LEU A 145 -3.89 -5.64 19.27
CA LEU A 145 -3.95 -5.58 20.73
C LEU A 145 -5.30 -5.11 21.26
N PHE A 146 -6.06 -4.34 20.48
CA PHE A 146 -7.24 -3.62 20.99
C PHE A 146 -8.54 -3.93 20.23
N HIS A 147 -8.51 -4.69 19.13
CA HIS A 147 -9.68 -5.02 18.31
C HIS A 147 -9.65 -6.47 17.83
#